data_AF-A0A7V4H156-F1
#
_entry.id   AF-A0A7V4H156-F1
#
_cell.length_a   1.000
_cell.length_b   1.000
_cell.length_c   1.000
_cell.angle_alpha   90.00
_cell.angle_beta   90.00
_cell.angle_gamma   90.00
#
_symmetry.space_group_name_H-M   'P 1'
#
loop_
_entity.id
_entity.type
_entity.pdbx_description
1 polymer ?
#
loop_
_entity_poly.entity_id
_entity_poly.type
_entity_poly.pdbx_seq_one_letter_code
_entity_poly.pdbx_strand_id
1 'polypeptide(L)' 'MRNPIIAALDVPDAETALALARNVAPAVGAFKIGKELFTSA' A
#
# COMPACT_ATOMS: atom_id res chain seq x y z
N MET A 1 18.60 0.53 -10.94
CA MET A 1 17.44 -0.38 -11.13
C MET A 1 16.41 -0.06 -10.07
N ARG A 2 15.12 0.05 -10.42
CA ARG A 2 14.03 0.23 -9.44
C ARG A 2 13.82 -1.11 -8.70
N ASN A 3 13.58 -1.07 -7.39
CA ASN A 3 13.30 -2.26 -6.60
C ASN A 3 12.13 -3.05 -7.24
N PRO A 4 12.25 -4.36 -7.51
CA PRO A 4 11.24 -5.12 -8.25
C PRO A 4 9.99 -5.46 -7.42
N ILE A 5 10.02 -5.25 -6.10
CA ILE A 5 8.92 -5.61 -5.21
C ILE A 5 7.78 -4.59 -5.34
N ILE A 6 6.56 -5.10 -5.50
CA ILE A 6 5.31 -4.32 -5.45
C ILE A 6 4.52 -4.78 -4.22
N ALA A 7 4.26 -3.87 -3.28
CA ALA A 7 3.43 -4.17 -2.11
C ALA A 7 1.97 -3.78 -2.38
N ALA A 8 1.04 -4.72 -2.20
CA ALA A 8 -0.39 -4.41 -2.17
C ALA A 8 -0.80 -4.08 -0.74
N LEU A 9 -1.43 -2.92 -0.55
CA LEU A 9 -2.03 -2.53 0.73
C LEU A 9 -3.54 -2.77 0.62
N ASP A 10 -3.99 -3.87 1.23
CA ASP A 10 -5.40 -4.28 1.34
C ASP A 10 -5.79 -4.10 2.81
N VAL A 11 -6.24 -2.88 3.12
CA VAL A 11 -6.73 -2.48 4.45
C VAL A 11 -7.96 -1.59 4.23
N PRO A 12 -8.91 -1.56 5.17
CA PRO A 12 -10.21 -0.95 4.94
C PRO A 12 -10.21 0.58 4.99
N ASP A 13 -9.15 1.22 5.49
CA ASP A 13 -9.12 2.67 5.70
C ASP A 13 -7.83 3.32 5.19
N ALA A 14 -7.96 4.58 4.79
CA ALA A 14 -6.87 5.35 4.20
C ALA A 14 -5.75 5.68 5.20
N GLU A 15 -6.08 5.83 6.49
CA GLU A 15 -5.10 6.18 7.52
C GLU A 15 -4.10 5.03 7.71
N THR A 16 -4.60 3.81 7.89
CA THR A 16 -3.83 2.57 7.99
C THR A 16 -3.01 2.36 6.73
N ALA A 17 -3.60 2.53 5.54
CA ALA A 17 -2.88 2.38 4.27
C ALA A 17 -1.70 3.36 4.17
N LEU A 18 -1.91 4.64 4.53
CA LEU A 18 -0.86 5.64 4.50
C LEU A 18 0.23 5.38 5.54
N ALA A 19 -0.13 4.91 6.73
CA ALA A 19 0.83 4.54 7.77
C ALA A 19 1.73 3.38 7.32
N LEU A 20 1.14 2.33 6.75
CA LEU A 20 1.89 1.19 6.19
C LEU A 20 2.77 1.60 5.01
N ALA A 21 2.25 2.43 4.10
CA ALA A 21 3.01 2.91 2.95
C ALA A 21 4.29 3.65 3.39
N ARG A 22 4.19 4.53 4.41
CA ARG A 22 5.35 5.25 4.95
C ARG A 22 6.43 4.32 5.51
N ASN A 23 6.03 3.26 6.21
CA ASN A 23 6.96 2.31 6.82
C ASN A 23 7.61 1.38 5.78
N VAL A 24 6.86 0.99 4.75
CA VAL A 24 7.30 0.00 3.76
C VAL A 24 8.00 0.63 2.54
N ALA A 25 7.81 1.92 2.28
CA ALA A 25 8.33 2.61 1.10
C ALA A 25 9.84 2.42 0.84
N PRO A 26 10.73 2.40 1.83
CA PRO A 26 12.16 2.17 1.60
C PRO A 26 12.48 0.78 1.01
N ALA A 27 11.58 -0.19 1.16
CA ALA A 27 11.80 -1.59 0.82
C ALA A 27 11.13 -2.04 -0.49
N VAL A 28 10.37 -1.18 -1.19
CA VAL A 28 9.60 -1.56 -2.37
C VAL A 28 9.77 -0.57 -3.52
N GLY A 29 9.51 -1.02 -4.76
CA GLY A 29 9.53 -0.15 -5.93
C GLY A 29 8.23 0.58 -6.17
N ALA A 30 7.10 -0.03 -5.78
CA ALA A 30 5.77 0.53 -5.99
C ALA A 30 4.76 -0.02 -4.96
N PHE A 31 3.65 0.70 -4.84
CA PHE A 31 2.47 0.24 -4.12
C PHE A 31 1.33 -0.02 -5.10
N LYS A 32 0.53 -1.05 -4.81
CA LYS A 32 -0.76 -1.32 -5.45
C LYS A 32 -1.85 -0.98 -4.44
N ILE A 33 -2.78 -0.12 -4.85
CA ILE A 33 -3.96 0.21 -4.06
C ILE A 33 -5.02 -0.87 -4.32
N GLY A 34 -5.43 -1.55 -3.25
CA GLY A 34 -6.44 -2.61 -3.26
C GLY A 34 -7.88 -2.09 -3.40
N LYS A 35 -8.81 -2.98 -3.74
CA LYS A 35 -10.24 -2.64 -3.86
C LYS A 35 -10.86 -2.35 -2.48
N GLU A 36 -10.31 -2.92 -1.41
CA GLU A 36 -10.84 -2.81 -0.05
C GLU A 36 -11.00 -1.35 0.40
N LEU A 37 -10.04 -0.48 0.07
CA LEU A 37 -10.10 0.98 0.30
C LEU A 37 -11.30 1.69 -0.36
N PHE A 38 -11.92 1.07 -1.36
CA PHE A 38 -13.04 1.65 -2.11
C PHE A 38 -14.37 0.93 -1.86
N THR A 39 -14.36 -0.18 -1.13
CA THR A 39 -15.55 -0.99 -0.87
C THR A 39 -15.88 -1.15 0.61
N SER A 40 -15.04 -0.62 1.51
CA SER A 40 -15.41 -0.44 2.91
C SER A 40 -16.49 0.63 3.03
N ALA A 41 -17.71 0.19 3.30
CA ALA A 41 -18.88 1.02 3.63
C ALA A 41 -19.41 0.59 5.00
#